data_AF-A0AAD5VN96-F1
#
_entry.id   AF-A0AAD5VN96-F1
#
_cell.length_a   1.000
_cell.length_b   1.000
_cell.length_c   1.000
_cell.angle_alpha   90.00
_cell.angle_beta   90.00
_cell.angle_gamma   90.00
#
_symmetry.space_group_name_H-M   'P 1'
#
loop_
_entity.id
_entity.type
_entity.pdbx_description
1 polymer ?
#
loop_
_entity_poly.entity_id
_entity_poly.type
_entity_poly.pdbx_seq_one_letter_code
_entity_poly.pdbx_strand_id
1 'polypeptide(L)'
;MDVFSDRISFYPRPNGASADEQITLLDTTLLKAKGKEHLAIVACDGSIPQDSTEQALAVARVWIRDRMVKQTCQASGRATAPDAELHAIRAGIGMATAIAGVDHIYVFMDHLPSAEQAVDLGIHPGQWRSLEVYTRLRSWLGADPARSISFISVNSKLKWSVHQNIHEYVSDQSFSLARSQRPATSLAYLHTAEVVASWDE
;
A
#
# COMPACT_ATOMS: atom_id res chain seq x y z
N MET A 1 6.71 10.84 -12.52
CA MET A 1 7.01 11.57 -11.26
C MET A 1 8.34 12.33 -11.37
N ASP A 2 8.51 13.17 -12.39
CA ASP A 2 9.84 13.68 -12.74
C ASP A 2 10.38 14.71 -11.73
N VAL A 3 9.54 15.68 -11.33
CA VAL A 3 9.91 16.79 -10.44
C VAL A 3 10.26 16.39 -8.99
N PHE A 4 9.94 15.17 -8.56
CA PHE A 4 10.18 14.69 -7.19
C PHE A 4 10.89 13.33 -7.16
N SER A 5 11.50 12.95 -8.28
CA SER A 5 12.18 11.66 -8.45
C SER A 5 13.29 11.45 -7.41
N ASP A 6 13.94 12.52 -6.96
CA ASP A 6 14.95 12.54 -5.91
C ASP A 6 14.41 12.17 -4.52
N ARG A 7 13.09 12.25 -4.32
CA ARG A 7 12.41 12.02 -3.03
C ARG A 7 11.59 10.73 -2.99
N ILE A 8 11.67 9.93 -4.06
CA ILE A 8 11.02 8.64 -4.20
C ILE A 8 12.11 7.59 -4.40
N SER A 9 12.19 6.64 -3.49
CA SER A 9 13.25 5.62 -3.52
C SER A 9 12.67 4.21 -3.57
N PHE A 10 13.31 3.34 -4.34
CA PHE A 10 12.99 1.92 -4.43
C PHE A 10 14.15 1.08 -3.91
N TYR A 11 13.85 0.18 -2.98
CA TYR A 11 14.80 -0.73 -2.39
C TYR A 11 14.42 -2.16 -2.78
N PRO A 12 14.95 -2.67 -3.91
CA PRO A 12 14.70 -4.04 -4.33
C PRO A 12 15.34 -5.03 -3.36
N ARG A 13 14.85 -6.26 -3.38
CA ARG A 13 15.48 -7.36 -2.64
C ARG A 13 16.89 -7.61 -3.19
N PRO A 14 17.90 -7.80 -2.32
CA PRO A 14 19.24 -8.14 -2.77
C PRO A 14 19.25 -9.53 -3.43
N ASN A 15 19.79 -9.59 -4.65
CA ASN A 15 19.92 -10.84 -5.40
C ASN A 15 20.93 -11.78 -4.72
N GLY A 16 20.56 -13.04 -4.52
CA GLY A 16 21.45 -14.06 -3.98
C GLY A 16 21.70 -13.99 -2.46
N ALA A 17 21.09 -13.04 -1.74
CA ALA A 17 21.19 -12.96 -0.29
C ALA A 17 20.39 -14.10 0.39
N SER A 18 20.96 -14.64 1.47
CA SER A 18 20.29 -15.60 2.35
C SER A 18 19.07 -14.99 3.04
N ALA A 19 18.22 -15.85 3.62
CA ALA A 19 17.05 -15.41 4.37
C ALA A 19 17.43 -14.49 5.56
N ASP A 20 18.48 -14.85 6.29
CA ASP A 20 18.95 -14.11 7.46
C ASP A 20 19.51 -12.74 7.08
N GLU A 21 20.24 -12.64 5.98
CA GLU A 21 20.73 -11.37 5.45
C GLU A 21 19.58 -10.45 5.02
N GLN A 22 18.56 -11.01 4.37
CA GLN A 22 17.36 -10.25 3.99
C GLN A 22 16.58 -9.76 5.22
N ILE A 23 16.38 -10.61 6.23
CA ILE A 23 15.72 -10.21 7.49
C ILE A 23 16.52 -9.12 8.20
N THR A 24 17.84 -9.29 8.32
CA THR A 24 18.74 -8.30 8.93
C THR A 24 18.65 -6.95 8.22
N LEU A 25 18.58 -6.96 6.88
CA LEU A 25 18.41 -5.75 6.09
C LEU A 25 17.06 -5.07 6.36
N LEU A 26 15.98 -5.84 6.42
CA LEU A 26 14.63 -5.34 6.72
C LEU A 26 14.56 -4.74 8.13
N ASP A 27 15.09 -5.44 9.13
CA ASP A 27 15.14 -4.95 10.51
C ASP A 27 15.98 -3.69 10.64
N THR A 28 17.14 -3.65 9.98
CA THR A 28 17.99 -2.45 9.93
C THR A 28 17.27 -1.28 9.26
N THR A 29 16.55 -1.54 8.17
CA THR A 29 15.78 -0.52 7.44
C THR A 29 14.63 -0.01 8.30
N LEU A 30 13.92 -0.90 8.98
CA LEU A 30 12.85 -0.57 9.92
C LEU A 30 13.39 0.27 11.09
N LEU A 31 14.53 -0.12 11.67
CA LEU A 31 15.16 0.62 12.77
C LEU A 31 15.58 2.02 12.33
N LYS A 32 16.20 2.15 11.14
CA LYS A 32 16.54 3.45 10.54
C LYS A 32 15.29 4.29 10.30
N ALA A 33 14.21 3.69 9.84
CA ALA A 33 12.95 4.38 9.64
C ALA A 33 12.43 4.92 10.98
N LYS A 34 12.36 4.06 12.02
CA LYS A 34 11.90 4.43 13.38
C LYS A 34 12.71 5.53 14.06
N GLY A 35 13.95 5.78 13.63
CA GLY A 35 14.74 6.92 14.09
C GLY A 35 14.23 8.30 13.62
N LYS A 36 13.23 8.35 12.73
CA LYS A 36 12.61 9.59 12.22
C LYS A 36 11.37 9.96 13.05
N GLU A 37 11.30 11.19 13.56
CA GLU A 37 10.23 11.63 14.48
C GLU A 37 8.83 11.70 13.84
N HIS A 38 8.77 11.93 12.53
CA HIS A 38 7.57 12.14 11.71
C HIS A 38 7.41 11.06 10.63
N LEU A 39 7.48 9.79 11.05
CA LEU A 39 7.42 8.62 10.17
C LEU A 39 6.03 7.97 10.16
N ALA A 40 5.58 7.60 8.97
CA ALA A 40 4.59 6.55 8.77
C ALA A 40 5.24 5.28 8.17
N ILE A 41 4.99 4.14 8.80
CA ILE A 41 5.27 2.82 8.24
C ILE A 41 3.98 2.31 7.62
N VAL A 42 4.03 1.96 6.36
CA VAL A 42 2.94 1.36 5.61
C VAL A 42 3.36 -0.07 5.28
N ALA A 43 2.48 -1.02 5.52
CA ALA A 43 2.61 -2.33 4.90
C ALA A 43 1.32 -2.63 4.13
N CYS A 44 1.47 -3.28 2.98
CA CYS A 44 0.37 -3.56 2.06
C CYS A 44 0.55 -4.93 1.41
N ASP A 45 -0.57 -5.58 1.12
CA ASP A 45 -0.62 -6.89 0.50
C ASP A 45 -1.93 -7.04 -0.31
N GLY A 46 -1.85 -7.69 -1.46
CA GLY A 46 -2.96 -8.03 -2.33
C GLY A 46 -3.23 -9.54 -2.30
N SER A 47 -4.49 -9.92 -2.07
CA SER A 47 -4.88 -11.34 -2.08
C SER A 47 -5.84 -11.65 -3.22
N ILE A 48 -5.59 -12.77 -3.88
CA ILE A 48 -6.47 -13.35 -4.90
C ILE A 48 -7.13 -14.60 -4.31
N PRO A 49 -8.47 -14.71 -4.36
CA PRO A 49 -9.15 -15.94 -3.96
C PRO A 49 -8.72 -17.13 -4.79
N GLN A 50 -8.77 -18.31 -4.17
CA GLN A 50 -8.74 -19.58 -4.90
C GLN A 50 -10.08 -19.85 -5.60
N ASP A 51 -11.19 -19.39 -5.04
CA ASP A 51 -12.51 -19.51 -5.63
C ASP A 51 -12.83 -18.34 -6.57
N SER A 52 -13.07 -18.66 -7.85
CA SER A 52 -13.43 -17.69 -8.90
C SER A 52 -14.76 -16.95 -8.71
N THR A 53 -15.57 -17.37 -7.73
CA THR A 53 -16.81 -16.70 -7.31
C THR A 53 -16.56 -15.58 -6.30
N GLU A 54 -15.40 -15.59 -5.64
CA GLU A 54 -14.97 -14.53 -4.75
C GLU A 54 -14.17 -13.45 -5.48
N GLN A 55 -13.96 -12.33 -4.81
CA GLN A 55 -13.18 -11.21 -5.32
C GLN A 55 -11.85 -11.02 -4.60
N ALA A 56 -10.90 -10.41 -5.32
CA ALA A 56 -9.61 -10.01 -4.80
C ALA A 56 -9.73 -8.94 -3.72
N LEU A 57 -8.79 -8.93 -2.79
CA LEU A 57 -8.72 -8.00 -1.68
C LEU A 57 -7.41 -7.21 -1.73
N ALA A 58 -7.49 -5.95 -1.34
CA ALA A 58 -6.36 -5.07 -1.15
C ALA A 58 -6.33 -4.61 0.31
N VAL A 59 -5.24 -4.88 1.02
CA VAL A 59 -5.10 -4.54 2.43
C VAL A 59 -3.91 -3.64 2.64
N ALA A 60 -4.11 -2.62 3.47
CA ALA A 60 -3.00 -1.82 3.95
C ALA A 60 -3.19 -1.47 5.43
N ARG A 61 -2.06 -1.34 6.13
CA ARG A 61 -2.00 -0.85 7.51
C ARG A 61 -0.95 0.24 7.60
N VAL A 62 -1.20 1.21 8.46
CA VAL A 62 -0.30 2.34 8.72
C VAL A 62 0.01 2.41 10.21
N TRP A 63 1.29 2.51 10.55
CA TRP A 63 1.80 2.68 11.90
C TRP A 63 2.55 4.01 12.05
N ILE A 64 2.40 4.63 13.21
CA ILE A 64 3.19 5.80 13.66
C ILE A 64 3.72 5.47 15.05
N ARG A 65 5.03 5.60 15.27
CA ARG A 65 5.69 5.32 16.57
C ARG A 65 5.19 4.01 17.19
N ASP A 66 5.24 2.93 16.41
CA ASP A 66 4.81 1.56 16.76
C ASP A 66 3.31 1.33 17.02
N ARG A 67 2.48 2.37 16.95
CA ARG A 67 1.04 2.25 17.05
C ARG A 67 0.40 2.16 15.68
N MET A 68 -0.42 1.13 15.43
CA MET A 68 -1.27 1.09 14.25
C MET A 68 -2.33 2.19 14.37
N VAL A 69 -2.35 3.12 13.40
CA VAL A 69 -3.24 4.29 13.40
C VAL A 69 -4.36 4.17 12.37
N LYS A 70 -4.12 3.45 11.27
CA LYS A 70 -5.13 3.21 10.21
C LYS A 70 -4.98 1.80 9.65
N GLN A 71 -6.09 1.23 9.23
CA GLN A 71 -6.18 -0.04 8.51
C GLN A 71 -7.29 0.04 7.47
N THR A 72 -7.09 -0.62 6.33
CA THR A 72 -8.16 -0.81 5.34
C THR A 72 -8.08 -2.19 4.73
N CYS A 73 -9.24 -2.71 4.35
CA CYS A 73 -9.40 -3.92 3.55
C CYS A 73 -10.46 -3.59 2.50
N GLN A 74 -10.06 -3.58 1.23
CA GLN A 74 -10.89 -3.12 0.13
C GLN A 74 -11.11 -4.24 -0.89
N ALA A 75 -12.37 -4.43 -1.26
CA ALA A 75 -12.79 -5.22 -2.39
C ALA A 75 -12.19 -4.66 -3.70
N SER A 76 -11.50 -5.52 -4.45
CA SER A 76 -10.89 -5.20 -5.75
C SER A 76 -11.66 -5.78 -6.93
N GLY A 77 -12.73 -6.55 -6.69
CA GLY A 77 -13.45 -7.28 -7.73
C GLY A 77 -12.62 -8.42 -8.32
N ARG A 78 -12.87 -8.75 -9.60
CA ARG A 78 -12.02 -9.68 -10.35
C ARG A 78 -10.78 -8.93 -10.82
N ALA A 79 -9.64 -9.25 -10.20
CA ALA A 79 -8.38 -8.59 -10.42
C ALA A 79 -7.26 -9.62 -10.50
N THR A 80 -6.17 -9.29 -11.19
CA THR A 80 -4.94 -10.09 -11.12
C THR A 80 -4.18 -9.81 -9.83
N ALA A 81 -3.22 -10.67 -9.45
CA ALA A 81 -2.38 -10.41 -8.28
C ALA A 81 -1.69 -9.03 -8.35
N PRO A 82 -1.03 -8.63 -9.46
CA PRO A 82 -0.46 -7.29 -9.59
C PRO A 82 -1.48 -6.14 -9.42
N ASP A 83 -2.72 -6.33 -9.85
CA ASP A 83 -3.79 -5.32 -9.68
C ASP A 83 -4.19 -5.16 -8.21
N ALA A 84 -4.28 -6.26 -7.47
CA ALA A 84 -4.59 -6.26 -6.04
C ALA A 84 -3.46 -5.60 -5.24
N GLU A 85 -2.20 -5.92 -5.57
CA GLU A 85 -1.02 -5.29 -4.99
C GLU A 85 -0.98 -3.78 -5.23
N LEU A 86 -1.19 -3.36 -6.49
CA LEU A 86 -1.24 -1.94 -6.83
C LEU A 86 -2.37 -1.22 -6.07
N HIS A 87 -3.51 -1.89 -5.90
CA HIS A 87 -4.62 -1.34 -5.12
C HIS A 87 -4.26 -1.20 -3.63
N ALA A 88 -3.57 -2.18 -3.05
CA ALA A 88 -3.11 -2.17 -1.67
C ALA A 88 -2.11 -1.04 -1.43
N ILE A 89 -1.14 -0.86 -2.33
CA ILE A 89 -0.18 0.25 -2.33
C ILE A 89 -0.91 1.60 -2.40
N ARG A 90 -1.86 1.74 -3.34
CA ARG A 90 -2.68 2.96 -3.48
C ARG A 90 -3.43 3.28 -2.20
N ALA A 91 -4.04 2.28 -1.56
CA ALA A 91 -4.78 2.45 -0.32
C ALA A 91 -3.86 2.85 0.85
N GLY A 92 -2.69 2.22 0.96
CA GLY A 92 -1.68 2.53 1.98
C GLY A 92 -1.14 3.95 1.87
N ILE A 93 -0.73 4.37 0.66
CA ILE A 93 -0.28 5.74 0.40
C ILE A 93 -1.38 6.75 0.68
N GLY A 94 -2.62 6.45 0.27
CA GLY A 94 -3.77 7.31 0.54
C GLY A 94 -4.00 7.54 2.03
N MET A 95 -3.91 6.49 2.84
CA MET A 95 -4.02 6.61 4.30
C MET A 95 -2.87 7.39 4.91
N ALA A 96 -1.62 7.13 4.50
CA ALA A 96 -0.42 7.72 5.09
C ALA A 96 -0.29 9.22 4.79
N THR A 97 -0.53 9.62 3.53
CA THR A 97 -0.47 11.04 3.11
C THR A 97 -1.55 11.91 3.74
N ALA A 98 -2.64 11.30 4.21
CA ALA A 98 -3.73 11.99 4.91
C ALA A 98 -3.48 12.17 6.42
N ILE A 99 -2.33 11.75 6.96
CA ILE A 99 -2.01 11.92 8.37
C ILE A 99 -1.17 13.19 8.55
N ALA A 100 -1.63 14.10 9.41
CA ALA A 100 -0.89 15.31 9.73
C ALA A 100 0.42 15.01 10.46
N GLY A 101 1.48 15.77 10.14
CA GLY A 101 2.79 15.62 10.78
C GLY A 101 3.57 14.38 10.35
N VAL A 102 3.23 13.75 9.22
CA VAL A 102 4.04 12.70 8.59
C VAL A 102 4.88 13.33 7.48
N ASP A 103 6.20 13.19 7.63
CA ASP A 103 7.19 13.69 6.67
C ASP A 103 7.87 12.55 5.89
N HIS A 104 7.94 11.35 6.46
CA HIS A 104 8.55 10.21 5.80
C HIS A 104 7.59 9.02 5.76
N ILE A 105 7.44 8.43 4.57
CA ILE A 105 6.60 7.24 4.36
C ILE A 105 7.49 6.08 3.91
N TYR A 106 7.44 4.97 4.64
CA TYR A 106 8.12 3.72 4.27
C TYR A 106 7.08 2.68 3.96
N VAL A 107 7.01 2.23 2.70
CA VAL A 107 6.03 1.26 2.20
C VAL A 107 6.71 -0.09 2.04
N PHE A 108 6.33 -1.05 2.88
CA PHE A 108 6.74 -2.46 2.78
C PHE A 108 5.71 -3.23 1.97
N MET A 109 6.16 -3.89 0.91
CA MET A 109 5.34 -4.69 0.00
C MET A 109 6.17 -5.84 -0.57
N ASP A 110 5.55 -6.86 -1.14
CA ASP A 110 6.27 -7.98 -1.75
C ASP A 110 6.33 -7.96 -3.28
N HIS A 111 5.57 -7.06 -3.93
CA HIS A 111 5.54 -6.92 -5.39
C HIS A 111 6.11 -5.58 -5.90
N LEU A 112 7.43 -5.55 -6.13
CA LEU A 112 8.16 -4.36 -6.61
C LEU A 112 7.60 -3.74 -7.90
N PRO A 113 7.27 -4.52 -8.94
CA PRO A 113 6.72 -3.94 -10.17
C PRO A 113 5.42 -3.17 -9.94
N SER A 114 4.58 -3.57 -8.97
CA SER A 114 3.36 -2.82 -8.65
C SER A 114 3.66 -1.48 -7.97
N ALA A 115 4.74 -1.37 -7.20
CA ALA A 115 5.14 -0.09 -6.60
C ALA A 115 5.74 0.86 -7.64
N GLU A 116 6.56 0.34 -8.55
CA GLU A 116 7.07 1.11 -9.69
C GLU A 116 5.91 1.61 -10.55
N GLN A 117 4.98 0.71 -10.87
CA GLN A 117 3.75 1.03 -11.59
C GLN A 117 2.88 2.07 -10.85
N ALA A 118 2.85 2.07 -9.51
CA ALA A 118 2.06 3.01 -8.73
C ALA A 118 2.46 4.49 -8.92
N VAL A 119 3.72 4.74 -9.30
CA VAL A 119 4.24 6.09 -9.55
C VAL A 119 4.53 6.36 -11.03
N ASP A 120 4.29 5.36 -11.88
CA ASP A 120 4.35 5.47 -13.34
C ASP A 120 3.09 6.16 -13.87
N LEU A 121 3.27 7.11 -14.79
CA LEU A 121 2.19 7.82 -15.48
C LEU A 121 2.05 7.36 -16.94
N GLY A 122 2.83 6.38 -17.37
CA GLY A 122 2.72 5.73 -18.67
C GLY A 122 1.36 5.05 -18.88
N ILE A 123 1.16 4.52 -20.08
CA ILE A 123 -0.07 3.79 -20.42
C ILE A 123 0.07 2.35 -19.90
N HIS A 124 -0.77 1.99 -18.93
CA HIS A 124 -0.85 0.63 -18.39
C HIS A 124 -2.24 0.34 -17.78
N PRO A 125 -2.64 -0.93 -17.58
CA PRO A 125 -4.01 -1.28 -17.13
C PRO A 125 -4.43 -0.70 -15.77
N GLY A 126 -3.47 -0.40 -14.90
CA GLY A 126 -3.68 0.20 -13.58
C GLY A 126 -3.62 1.73 -13.53
N GLN A 127 -3.61 2.43 -14.68
CA GLN A 127 -3.27 3.85 -14.77
C GLN A 127 -4.13 4.75 -13.87
N TRP A 128 -5.42 4.45 -13.71
CA TRP A 128 -6.28 5.25 -12.83
C TRP A 128 -5.83 5.21 -11.35
N ARG A 129 -5.31 4.06 -10.87
CA ARG A 129 -4.76 3.92 -9.51
C ARG A 129 -3.47 4.71 -9.37
N SER A 130 -2.61 4.64 -10.38
CA SER A 130 -1.35 5.38 -10.41
C SER A 130 -1.56 6.88 -10.48
N LEU A 131 -2.57 7.35 -11.22
CA LEU A 131 -2.97 8.76 -11.24
C LEU A 131 -3.44 9.25 -9.87
N GLU A 132 -4.13 8.40 -9.12
CA GLU A 132 -4.60 8.72 -7.77
C GLU A 132 -3.44 8.77 -6.77
N VAL A 133 -2.52 7.81 -6.83
CA VAL A 133 -1.26 7.83 -6.07
C VAL A 133 -0.45 9.07 -6.39
N TYR A 134 -0.30 9.37 -7.69
CA TYR A 134 0.39 10.55 -8.17
C TYR A 134 -0.21 11.84 -7.63
N THR A 135 -1.54 12.00 -7.70
CA THR A 135 -2.23 13.21 -7.23
C THR A 135 -1.96 13.46 -5.75
N ARG A 136 -2.05 12.40 -4.93
CA ARG A 136 -1.76 12.48 -3.49
C ARG A 136 -0.30 12.77 -3.20
N LEU A 137 0.61 12.03 -3.81
CA LEU A 137 2.05 12.22 -3.60
C LEU A 137 2.51 13.58 -4.11
N ARG A 138 1.98 14.08 -5.24
CA ARG A 138 2.30 15.40 -5.75
C ARG A 138 1.91 16.49 -4.75
N SER A 139 0.69 16.44 -4.21
CA SER A 139 0.25 17.40 -3.20
C SER A 139 1.05 17.29 -1.90
N TRP A 140 1.30 16.06 -1.44
CA TRP A 140 1.99 15.81 -0.18
C TRP A 140 3.48 16.18 -0.25
N LEU A 141 4.21 15.74 -1.29
CA LEU A 141 5.60 16.09 -1.54
C LEU A 141 5.78 17.57 -1.87
N GLY A 142 4.83 18.18 -2.60
CA GLY A 142 4.89 19.59 -2.97
C GLY A 142 4.74 20.55 -1.79
N ALA A 143 4.13 20.10 -0.68
CA ALA A 143 3.87 20.93 0.48
C ALA A 143 5.09 21.07 1.44
N ASP A 144 6.08 20.17 1.37
CA ASP A 144 7.30 20.27 2.17
C ASP A 144 8.49 19.62 1.44
N PRO A 145 9.63 20.32 1.23
CA PRO A 145 10.81 19.76 0.59
C PRO A 145 11.45 18.59 1.37
N ALA A 146 11.28 18.51 2.68
CA ALA A 146 11.84 17.44 3.52
C ALA A 146 11.10 16.10 3.36
N ARG A 147 9.91 16.11 2.75
CA ARG A 147 9.08 14.91 2.59
C ARG A 147 9.67 13.91 1.62
N SER A 148 9.60 12.63 1.98
CA SER A 148 10.11 11.54 1.15
C SER A 148 9.30 10.26 1.29
N ILE A 149 9.26 9.47 0.23
CA ILE A 149 8.65 8.13 0.23
C ILE A 149 9.66 7.07 -0.23
N SER A 150 9.70 5.96 0.50
CA SER A 150 10.57 4.82 0.23
C SER A 150 9.73 3.56 0.07
N PHE A 151 9.93 2.83 -1.02
CA PHE A 151 9.32 1.52 -1.28
C PHE A 151 10.35 0.42 -0.99
N ILE A 152 10.01 -0.50 -0.09
CA ILE A 152 10.90 -1.54 0.41
C ILE A 152 10.30 -2.89 0.04
N SER A 153 11.02 -3.64 -0.80
CA SER A 153 10.58 -4.96 -1.22
C SER A 153 10.88 -6.00 -0.15
N VAL A 154 9.85 -6.72 0.28
CA VAL A 154 9.86 -7.80 1.26
C VAL A 154 9.67 -9.12 0.53
N ASN A 155 10.35 -10.17 0.97
CA ASN A 155 10.07 -11.51 0.49
C ASN A 155 9.02 -12.14 1.42
N SER A 156 7.80 -12.33 0.94
CA SER A 156 6.69 -12.91 1.73
C SER A 156 7.02 -14.28 2.31
N LYS A 157 7.91 -15.06 1.68
CA LYS A 157 8.38 -16.36 2.20
C LYS A 157 9.18 -16.25 3.50
N LEU A 158 9.74 -15.08 3.83
CA LEU A 158 10.53 -14.88 5.05
C LEU A 158 9.67 -14.79 6.32
N LYS A 159 8.35 -14.61 6.18
CA LYS A 159 7.43 -14.38 7.30
C LYS A 159 7.90 -13.27 8.25
N TRP A 160 8.48 -12.22 7.68
CA TRP A 160 8.97 -11.09 8.45
C TRP A 160 7.81 -10.36 9.14
N SER A 161 7.94 -10.07 10.44
CA SER A 161 6.82 -9.80 11.36
C SER A 161 5.84 -8.71 10.91
N VAL A 162 6.34 -7.59 10.39
CA VAL A 162 5.50 -6.46 9.94
C VAL A 162 4.65 -6.84 8.74
N HIS A 163 5.23 -7.54 7.76
CA HIS A 163 4.52 -7.96 6.55
C HIS A 163 3.65 -9.20 6.82
N GLN A 164 4.16 -10.16 7.60
CA GLN A 164 3.46 -11.40 7.92
C GLN A 164 2.11 -11.14 8.59
N ASN A 165 2.04 -10.15 9.47
CA ASN A 165 0.79 -9.78 10.12
C ASN A 165 -0.30 -9.31 9.14
N ILE A 166 0.08 -8.71 8.02
CA ILE A 166 -0.86 -8.36 6.94
C ILE A 166 -1.16 -9.60 6.10
N HIS A 167 -0.14 -10.36 5.72
CA HIS A 167 -0.30 -11.55 4.91
C HIS A 167 -1.26 -12.57 5.54
N GLU A 168 -1.13 -12.81 6.85
CA GLU A 168 -2.05 -13.64 7.61
C GLU A 168 -3.46 -13.04 7.65
N TYR A 169 -3.57 -11.71 7.81
CA TYR A 169 -4.85 -11.02 7.81
C TYR A 169 -5.58 -11.12 6.47
N VAL A 170 -4.88 -11.11 5.33
CA VAL A 170 -5.51 -11.26 4.01
C VAL A 170 -5.75 -12.72 3.62
N SER A 171 -4.96 -13.64 4.18
CA SER A 171 -5.08 -15.09 3.95
C SER A 171 -6.17 -15.75 4.81
N ASP A 172 -6.63 -15.08 5.87
CA ASP A 172 -7.72 -15.56 6.71
C ASP A 172 -9.05 -15.57 5.93
N GLN A 173 -9.56 -16.78 5.67
CA GLN A 173 -10.80 -17.04 4.92
C GLN A 173 -12.06 -16.55 5.66
N SER A 174 -11.96 -16.14 6.93
CA SER A 174 -13.09 -15.57 7.68
C SER A 174 -13.55 -14.20 7.17
N PHE A 175 -12.81 -13.54 6.27
CA PHE A 175 -13.17 -12.22 5.71
C PHE A 175 -14.21 -12.22 4.57
N SER A 176 -15.22 -13.08 4.69
CA SER A 176 -16.45 -13.06 3.86
C SER A 176 -17.09 -11.67 3.77
N LEU A 177 -16.98 -10.85 4.83
CA LEU A 177 -17.57 -9.51 4.88
C LEU A 177 -16.89 -8.53 3.91
N ALA A 178 -15.56 -8.57 3.77
CA ALA A 178 -14.86 -7.73 2.78
C ALA A 178 -15.06 -8.26 1.36
N ARG A 179 -15.17 -9.58 1.20
CA ARG A 179 -15.48 -10.24 -0.07
C ARG A 179 -16.91 -10.03 -0.54
N SER A 180 -17.81 -9.59 0.34
CA SER A 180 -19.18 -9.17 -0.02
C SER A 180 -19.32 -7.65 -0.20
N GLN A 181 -18.28 -6.86 0.09
CA GLN A 181 -18.29 -5.42 -0.19
C GLN A 181 -18.29 -5.16 -1.70
N ARG A 182 -18.94 -4.05 -2.09
CA ARG A 182 -18.94 -3.61 -3.48
C ARG A 182 -17.58 -3.00 -3.80
N PRO A 183 -16.87 -3.45 -4.85
CA PRO A 183 -15.62 -2.82 -5.27
C PRO A 183 -15.82 -1.32 -5.49
N ALA A 184 -14.82 -0.51 -5.12
CA ALA A 184 -14.86 0.93 -5.32
C ALA A 184 -15.05 1.36 -6.80
N THR A 185 -14.78 0.45 -7.72
CA THR A 185 -14.93 0.62 -9.17
C THR A 185 -16.29 0.17 -9.71
N SER A 186 -17.20 -0.32 -8.86
CA SER A 186 -18.53 -0.76 -9.29
C SER A 186 -19.54 0.39 -9.25
N LEU A 187 -20.48 0.41 -10.20
CA LEU A 187 -21.58 1.39 -10.21
C LEU A 187 -22.39 1.35 -8.90
N ALA A 188 -22.57 0.14 -8.37
CA ALA A 188 -23.27 -0.07 -7.11
C ALA A 188 -22.53 0.50 -5.88
N TYR A 189 -21.22 0.71 -5.96
CA TYR A 189 -20.46 1.43 -4.94
C TYR A 189 -20.66 2.94 -5.07
N LEU A 190 -20.61 3.49 -6.29
CA LEU A 190 -20.80 4.91 -6.55
C LEU A 190 -22.16 5.40 -6.05
N HIS A 191 -23.23 4.65 -6.32
CA HIS A 191 -24.56 5.00 -5.82
C HIS A 191 -24.63 5.06 -4.29
N THR A 192 -23.92 4.19 -3.58
CA THR A 192 -23.90 4.24 -2.11
C THR A 192 -23.04 5.40 -1.60
N ALA A 193 -21.90 5.68 -2.26
CA ALA A 193 -21.00 6.77 -1.89
C ALA A 193 -21.64 8.16 -2.12
N GLU A 194 -22.36 8.35 -3.22
CA GLU A 194 -23.13 9.57 -3.50
C GLU A 194 -24.23 9.80 -2.47
N VAL A 195 -24.95 8.73 -2.09
CA VAL A 195 -25.96 8.83 -1.04
C VAL A 195 -25.29 9.27 0.26
N VAL A 196 -24.22 8.63 0.73
CA VAL A 196 -23.53 9.01 1.99
C VAL A 196 -23.03 10.46 1.96
N ALA A 197 -22.45 10.92 0.85
CA ALA A 197 -22.00 12.31 0.72
C ALA A 197 -23.15 13.33 0.80
N SER A 198 -24.37 12.96 0.38
CA SER A 198 -25.56 13.82 0.47
C SER A 198 -26.19 13.93 1.86
N TRP A 199 -25.72 13.17 2.85
CA TRP A 199 -26.16 13.27 4.26
C TRP A 199 -25.19 14.07 5.14
N ASP A 200 -24.02 14.44 4.61
CA ASP A 200 -22.98 15.21 5.32
C ASP A 200 -22.97 16.71 4.91
N GLU A 201 -23.99 17.17 4.15
CA GLU A 201 -24.31 18.60 3.88
C GLU A 201 -25.45 19.10 4.77
#